data_AF-A0A396JZB7-F1
#
_entry.id   AF-A0A396JZB7-F1
#
_cell.length_a   1.000
_cell.length_b   1.000
_cell.length_c   1.000
_cell.angle_alpha   90.00
_cell.angle_beta   90.00
_cell.angle_gamma   90.00
#
_symmetry.space_group_name_H-M   'P 1'
#
loop_
_entity.id
_entity.type
_entity.pdbx_description
1 polymer ?
#
loop_
_entity_poly.entity_id
_entity_poly.type
_entity_poly.pdbx_seq_one_letter_code
_entity_poly.pdbx_strand_id
1 'polypeptide(L)'
;MLAFSRGVVSRLRQFPVAPLPRFFSSDVETIRTIEAKPSVMTPNSQRTGVIAVKCGMTAHWDKWGARIPISILWVDDNIVSQVKTPEKEGYCSLQIGCGQKKEKHLTKPEVGHFRAQGVPMKRKLQEFRVTEDALLPVGTSLNVRHFVPGQYVDITGITKGKGFQGVMKKYGFHGGSASHGNSKAHRIMGSTGILGPCKVFKGRKMPGRMGGKQRTVKNVWIYKIDPARNLMWVKGQVPGATGNFVFIKDAVFEKPDTSILPFPTYFVPEDGDEDDMKPLLADLGDVDPFMVTD
;
A
#
# COMPACT_ATOMS: atom_id res chain seq x y z
N MET A 1 -52.74 76.85 -20.45
CA MET A 1 -52.82 76.22 -19.12
C MET A 1 -51.52 75.47 -18.88
N LEU A 2 -50.76 75.89 -17.87
CA LEU A 2 -49.48 75.29 -17.48
C LEU A 2 -49.68 73.88 -16.90
N ALA A 3 -48.79 72.95 -17.23
CA ALA A 3 -48.57 71.75 -16.43
C ALA A 3 -47.06 71.53 -16.23
N PHE A 4 -46.65 71.72 -14.98
CA PHE A 4 -45.30 71.66 -14.46
C PHE A 4 -44.73 70.24 -14.50
N SER A 5 -43.47 70.14 -14.95
CA SER A 5 -42.58 68.99 -14.74
C SER A 5 -42.29 68.81 -13.25
N ARG A 6 -42.42 67.58 -12.74
CA ARG A 6 -41.85 67.15 -11.46
C ARG A 6 -41.05 65.87 -11.67
N GLY A 7 -39.73 66.05 -11.84
CA GLY A 7 -38.75 64.96 -11.75
C GLY A 7 -38.55 64.56 -10.29
N VAL A 8 -38.71 63.27 -10.00
CA VAL A 8 -38.31 62.65 -8.72
C VAL A 8 -37.01 61.91 -8.99
N VAL A 9 -35.88 62.55 -8.68
CA VAL A 9 -34.56 61.90 -8.67
C VAL A 9 -34.38 61.27 -7.29
N SER A 10 -34.46 59.95 -7.21
CA SER A 10 -34.12 59.20 -6.01
C SER A 10 -32.59 59.26 -5.78
N ARG A 11 -32.18 59.97 -4.72
CA ARG A 11 -30.80 59.94 -4.22
C ARG A 11 -30.51 58.55 -3.62
N LEU A 12 -29.95 57.65 -4.40
CA LEU A 12 -29.19 56.53 -3.87
C LEU A 12 -27.88 57.07 -3.27
N ARG A 13 -27.78 57.06 -1.93
CA ARG A 13 -26.54 57.33 -1.20
C ARG A 13 -25.56 56.21 -1.55
N GLN A 14 -24.51 56.52 -2.29
CA GLN A 14 -23.34 55.65 -2.41
C GLN A 14 -22.59 55.68 -1.08
N PHE A 15 -22.59 54.56 -0.36
CA PHE A 15 -21.64 54.34 0.72
C PHE A 15 -20.29 53.99 0.11
N PRO A 16 -19.18 54.63 0.51
CA PRO A 16 -17.86 54.22 0.06
C PRO A 16 -17.55 52.84 0.64
N VAL A 17 -17.46 51.83 -0.22
CA VAL A 17 -16.93 50.51 0.15
C VAL A 17 -15.43 50.66 0.28
N ALA A 18 -14.93 50.74 1.52
CA ALA A 18 -13.49 50.68 1.76
C ALA A 18 -12.98 49.31 1.28
N PRO A 19 -11.87 49.24 0.52
CA PRO A 19 -11.27 47.96 0.18
C PRO A 19 -10.79 47.29 1.48
N LEU A 20 -11.27 46.07 1.73
CA LEU A 20 -10.77 45.22 2.81
C LEU A 20 -9.23 45.17 2.71
N PRO A 21 -8.49 45.33 3.82
CA PRO A 21 -7.06 45.17 3.79
C PRO A 21 -6.76 43.76 3.29
N ARG A 22 -6.07 43.65 2.17
CA ARG A 22 -5.39 42.42 1.78
C ARG A 22 -4.32 42.20 2.84
N PHE A 23 -4.63 41.40 3.85
CA PHE A 23 -3.63 40.75 4.69
C PHE A 23 -2.86 39.79 3.78
N PHE A 24 -1.98 40.35 2.96
CA PHE A 24 -0.86 39.62 2.41
C PHE A 24 0.16 39.58 3.55
N SER A 25 -0.04 38.64 4.50
CA SER A 25 1.02 38.36 5.45
C SER A 25 2.18 37.81 4.64
N SER A 26 3.30 38.50 4.73
CA SER A 26 4.57 38.11 4.10
C SER A 26 5.30 37.12 5.00
N ASP A 27 4.56 36.12 5.49
CA ASP A 27 5.17 34.98 6.15
C ASP A 27 5.58 34.04 5.02
N VAL A 28 6.82 34.22 4.55
CA VAL A 28 7.50 33.21 3.75
C VAL A 28 7.61 31.99 4.65
N GLU A 29 6.62 31.09 4.55
CA GLU A 29 6.70 29.75 5.12
C GLU A 29 8.03 29.16 4.66
N THR A 30 8.93 28.94 5.60
CA THR A 30 10.18 28.24 5.36
C THR A 30 9.84 26.87 4.83
N ILE A 31 9.94 26.69 3.51
CA ILE A 31 9.74 25.39 2.88
C ILE A 31 10.82 24.48 3.46
N ARG A 32 10.42 23.59 4.40
CA ARG A 32 11.32 22.57 4.93
C ARG A 32 11.87 21.79 3.75
N THR A 33 13.16 21.95 3.47
CA THR A 33 13.82 21.21 2.41
C THR A 33 14.03 19.80 2.94
N ILE A 34 13.28 18.84 2.38
CA ILE A 34 13.37 17.43 2.78
C ILE A 34 14.56 16.84 2.05
N GLU A 35 15.65 16.62 2.75
CA GLU A 35 16.86 16.03 2.20
C GLU A 35 16.91 14.52 2.44
N ALA A 36 17.29 13.76 1.41
CA ALA A 36 17.47 12.32 1.50
C ALA A 36 18.87 12.01 2.06
N LYS A 37 19.02 11.97 3.39
CA LYS A 37 20.30 11.63 4.05
C LYS A 37 20.21 10.28 4.76
N PRO A 38 21.23 9.42 4.63
CA PRO A 38 21.26 8.17 5.40
C PRO A 38 21.34 8.51 6.89
N SER A 39 20.51 7.85 7.68
CA SER A 39 20.43 8.05 9.13
C SER A 39 20.13 6.73 9.84
N VAL A 40 20.26 6.71 11.17
CA VAL A 40 19.99 5.51 11.97
C VAL A 40 18.52 5.48 12.39
N MET A 41 17.87 4.33 12.19
CA MET A 41 16.46 4.15 12.50
C MET A 41 16.23 4.13 14.03
N THR A 42 15.30 4.95 14.52
CA THR A 42 14.88 4.92 15.93
C THR A 42 13.78 3.86 16.16
N PRO A 43 13.56 3.36 17.40
CA PRO A 43 12.58 2.30 17.68
C PRO A 43 11.12 2.65 17.36
N ASN A 44 10.81 3.95 17.30
CA ASN A 44 9.48 4.49 16.97
C ASN A 44 9.35 4.89 15.50
N SER A 45 10.46 4.86 14.76
CA SER A 45 10.50 5.22 13.35
C SER A 45 9.73 4.22 12.49
N GLN A 46 9.09 4.70 11.43
CA GLN A 46 8.39 3.89 10.43
C GLN A 46 8.88 4.28 9.04
N ARG A 47 9.60 3.35 8.40
CA ARG A 47 10.03 3.52 7.00
C ARG A 47 8.87 3.48 6.02
N THR A 48 9.16 3.90 4.79
CA THR A 48 8.26 3.74 3.64
C THR A 48 8.00 2.28 3.29
N GLY A 49 6.80 2.00 2.79
CA GLY A 49 6.55 0.76 2.07
C GLY A 49 6.96 0.85 0.60
N VAL A 50 6.85 -0.27 -0.10
CA VAL A 50 7.19 -0.43 -1.51
C VAL A 50 6.00 -1.09 -2.20
N ILE A 51 5.72 -0.71 -3.45
CA ILE A 51 4.68 -1.35 -4.27
C ILE A 51 5.37 -2.37 -5.17
N ALA A 52 4.81 -3.58 -5.26
CA ALA A 52 5.33 -4.61 -6.13
C ALA A 52 4.21 -5.26 -6.95
N VAL A 53 4.58 -5.97 -8.00
CA VAL A 53 3.70 -6.80 -8.82
C VAL A 53 3.99 -8.26 -8.50
N LYS A 54 2.95 -9.03 -8.20
CA LYS A 54 3.10 -10.47 -7.99
C LYS A 54 3.36 -11.18 -9.32
N CYS A 55 4.56 -11.73 -9.53
CA CYS A 55 4.92 -12.42 -10.77
C CYS A 55 4.50 -13.88 -10.80
N GLY A 56 4.50 -14.55 -9.66
CA GLY A 56 4.19 -15.99 -9.62
C GLY A 56 4.65 -16.66 -8.35
N MET A 57 4.63 -17.99 -8.37
CA MET A 57 5.13 -18.83 -7.28
C MET A 57 6.02 -19.92 -7.86
N THR A 58 7.08 -20.23 -7.14
CA THR A 58 8.03 -21.31 -7.44
C THR A 58 8.36 -22.05 -6.15
N ALA A 59 9.09 -23.15 -6.26
CA ALA A 59 9.69 -23.80 -5.09
C ALA A 59 11.20 -23.64 -5.17
N HIS A 60 11.83 -23.35 -4.04
CA HIS A 60 13.28 -23.33 -3.91
C HIS A 60 13.71 -24.40 -2.91
N TRP A 61 14.94 -24.86 -3.07
CA TRP A 61 15.55 -25.83 -2.16
C TRP A 61 16.54 -25.09 -1.28
N ASP A 62 16.44 -25.39 0.01
CA ASP A 62 17.31 -24.80 1.00
C ASP A 62 18.67 -25.50 1.06
N LYS A 63 19.64 -24.90 1.76
CA LYS A 63 20.95 -25.53 2.04
C LYS A 63 20.81 -26.91 2.68
N TRP A 64 19.80 -27.07 3.53
CA TRP A 64 19.47 -28.31 4.26
C TRP A 64 18.61 -29.31 3.46
N GLY A 65 18.32 -29.02 2.19
CA GLY A 65 17.45 -29.88 1.37
C GLY A 65 15.96 -29.76 1.70
N ALA A 66 15.53 -28.77 2.49
CA ALA A 66 14.11 -28.47 2.68
C ALA A 66 13.51 -27.79 1.44
N ARG A 67 12.32 -28.21 1.01
CA ARG A 67 11.57 -27.55 -0.08
C ARG A 67 10.74 -26.39 0.46
N ILE A 68 11.06 -25.17 0.03
CA ILE A 68 10.38 -23.94 0.47
C ILE A 68 9.48 -23.41 -0.66
N PRO A 69 8.18 -23.20 -0.43
CA PRO A 69 7.32 -22.50 -1.38
C PRO A 69 7.60 -20.99 -1.34
N ILE A 70 7.85 -20.39 -2.49
CA ILE A 70 8.25 -18.98 -2.59
C ILE A 70 7.39 -18.23 -3.60
N SER A 71 6.95 -17.03 -3.24
CA SER A 71 6.29 -16.07 -4.13
C SER A 71 7.31 -15.05 -4.64
N ILE A 72 7.27 -14.77 -5.95
CA ILE A 72 8.14 -13.79 -6.60
C ILE A 72 7.39 -12.48 -6.75
N LEU A 73 7.98 -11.40 -6.26
CA LEU A 73 7.44 -10.04 -6.35
C LEU A 73 8.44 -9.17 -7.11
N TRP A 74 7.94 -8.39 -8.05
CA TRP A 74 8.72 -7.47 -8.87
C TRP A 74 8.41 -6.03 -8.49
N VAL A 75 9.45 -5.29 -8.13
CA VAL A 75 9.36 -3.87 -7.83
C VAL A 75 9.58 -3.10 -9.13
N ASP A 76 8.48 -2.61 -9.69
CA ASP A 76 8.44 -1.94 -11.01
C ASP A 76 8.50 -0.42 -10.83
N ASP A 77 9.67 0.17 -11.09
CA ASP A 77 9.99 1.60 -11.05
C ASP A 77 9.21 2.40 -9.99
N ASN A 78 9.48 2.13 -8.72
CA ASN A 78 8.85 2.88 -7.65
C ASN A 78 9.48 4.26 -7.48
N ILE A 79 8.64 5.28 -7.38
CA ILE A 79 9.07 6.65 -7.15
C ILE A 79 8.16 7.36 -6.16
N VAL A 80 8.72 8.25 -5.35
CA VAL A 80 7.95 9.14 -4.48
C VAL A 80 7.27 10.20 -5.34
N SER A 81 5.94 10.21 -5.35
CA SER A 81 5.14 11.15 -6.16
C SER A 81 4.71 12.40 -5.39
N GLN A 82 4.44 12.26 -4.08
CA GLN A 82 4.03 13.37 -3.24
C GLN A 82 4.45 13.10 -1.79
N VAL A 83 4.90 14.15 -1.11
CA VAL A 83 5.14 14.14 0.32
C VAL A 83 4.00 14.86 1.02
N LYS A 84 3.40 14.22 2.03
CA LYS A 84 2.39 14.84 2.90
C LYS A 84 2.98 15.09 4.26
N THR A 85 2.71 16.28 4.78
CA THR A 85 3.28 16.81 6.01
C THR A 85 2.15 17.07 7.03
N PRO A 86 2.43 16.99 8.33
CA PRO A 86 1.42 17.24 9.35
C PRO A 86 0.85 18.66 9.31
N GLU A 87 1.64 19.65 8.86
CA GLU A 87 1.25 21.05 8.78
C GLU A 87 0.14 21.29 7.73
N LYS A 88 0.21 20.61 6.58
CA LYS A 88 -0.74 20.79 5.46
C LYS A 88 -1.89 19.79 5.49
N GLU A 89 -1.59 18.50 5.71
CA GLU A 89 -2.58 17.42 5.62
C GLU A 89 -2.99 16.81 6.97
N GLY A 90 -2.34 17.20 8.07
CA GLY A 90 -2.61 16.69 9.41
C GLY A 90 -1.97 15.33 9.72
N TYR A 91 -1.16 14.77 8.81
CA TYR A 91 -0.39 13.54 9.04
C TYR A 91 0.82 13.45 8.11
N CYS A 92 1.82 12.69 8.55
CA CYS A 92 3.00 12.39 7.75
C CYS A 92 2.77 11.12 6.90
N SER A 93 2.94 11.24 5.58
CA SER A 93 2.90 10.09 4.68
C SER A 93 3.62 10.35 3.36
N LEU A 94 4.06 9.27 2.73
CA LEU A 94 4.65 9.30 1.40
C LEU A 94 3.74 8.59 0.41
N GLN A 95 3.41 9.29 -0.66
CA GLN A 95 2.71 8.71 -1.80
C GLN A 95 3.74 8.14 -2.76
N ILE A 96 3.61 6.86 -3.07
CA ILE A 96 4.51 6.12 -3.94
C ILE A 96 3.76 5.71 -5.20
N GLY A 97 4.39 5.90 -6.34
CA GLY A 97 3.90 5.47 -7.65
C GLY A 97 4.71 4.31 -8.19
N CYS A 98 4.02 3.30 -8.73
CA CYS A 98 4.60 2.09 -9.32
C CYS A 98 4.15 1.86 -10.75
N GLY A 99 5.09 1.36 -11.55
CA GLY A 99 4.94 0.95 -12.94
C GLY A 99 4.63 2.08 -13.90
N GLN A 100 4.75 1.84 -15.20
CA GLN A 100 4.64 2.89 -16.20
C GLN A 100 3.25 2.94 -16.85
N LYS A 101 2.75 4.15 -17.12
CA LYS A 101 1.47 4.33 -17.83
C LYS A 101 1.54 5.53 -18.77
N LYS A 102 1.10 5.34 -20.02
CA LYS A 102 1.03 6.42 -21.04
C LYS A 102 -0.04 7.43 -20.67
N GLU A 103 0.18 8.70 -21.03
CA GLU A 103 -0.74 9.82 -20.77
C GLU A 103 -2.19 9.54 -21.22
N LYS A 104 -2.36 8.96 -22.41
CA LYS A 104 -3.68 8.64 -22.97
C LYS A 104 -4.52 7.66 -22.13
N HIS A 105 -3.93 6.92 -21.19
CA HIS A 105 -4.63 5.99 -20.32
C HIS A 105 -4.92 6.59 -18.93
N LEU A 106 -4.42 7.78 -18.64
CA LEU A 106 -4.64 8.50 -17.39
C LEU A 106 -5.77 9.52 -17.54
N THR A 107 -6.38 9.85 -16.42
CA THR A 107 -7.36 10.94 -16.37
C THR A 107 -6.63 12.28 -16.32
N LYS A 108 -7.23 13.35 -16.85
CA LYS A 108 -6.66 14.71 -16.83
C LYS A 108 -6.16 15.17 -15.45
N PRO A 109 -6.89 14.96 -14.32
CA PRO A 109 -6.38 15.35 -13.00
C PRO A 109 -5.13 14.55 -12.58
N GLU A 110 -5.05 13.25 -12.88
CA GLU A 110 -3.85 12.45 -12.59
C GLU A 110 -2.64 12.98 -13.38
N VAL A 111 -2.84 13.33 -14.65
CA VAL A 111 -1.79 13.94 -15.49
C VAL A 111 -1.33 15.28 -14.91
N GLY A 112 -2.26 16.13 -14.48
CA GLY A 112 -1.95 17.40 -13.82
C GLY A 112 -1.16 17.21 -12.53
N HIS A 113 -1.53 16.21 -11.73
CA HIS A 113 -0.81 15.85 -10.50
C HIS A 113 0.65 15.46 -10.76
N PHE A 114 0.89 14.54 -11.69
CA PHE A 114 2.26 14.12 -12.03
C PHE A 114 3.10 15.25 -12.62
N ARG A 115 2.50 16.11 -13.46
CA ARG A 115 3.20 17.27 -14.06
C ARG A 115 3.56 18.32 -13.02
N ALA A 116 2.68 18.60 -12.06
CA ALA A 116 2.96 19.55 -10.98
C ALA A 116 4.13 19.09 -10.10
N GLN A 117 4.30 17.78 -9.93
CA GLN A 117 5.37 17.18 -9.14
C GLN A 117 6.65 16.88 -9.95
N GLY A 118 6.62 17.02 -11.29
CA GLY A 118 7.75 16.69 -12.16
C GLY A 118 8.09 15.20 -12.22
N VAL A 119 7.16 14.31 -11.86
CA VAL A 119 7.38 12.87 -11.72
C VAL A 119 6.84 12.12 -12.94
N PRO A 120 7.52 11.06 -13.42
CA PRO A 120 7.01 10.21 -14.50
C PRO A 120 5.65 9.60 -14.15
N MET A 121 4.80 9.45 -15.16
CA MET A 121 3.43 8.94 -15.01
C MET A 121 3.41 7.47 -14.58
N LYS A 122 2.77 7.18 -13.44
CA LYS A 122 2.74 5.82 -12.86
C LYS A 122 1.39 5.10 -13.01
N ARG A 123 1.43 3.76 -12.98
CA ARG A 123 0.24 2.89 -13.15
C ARG A 123 -0.58 2.77 -11.87
N LYS A 124 0.06 2.73 -10.70
CA LYS A 124 -0.60 2.60 -9.40
C LYS A 124 0.02 3.56 -8.39
N LEU A 125 -0.83 4.30 -7.68
CA LEU A 125 -0.45 5.12 -6.53
C LEU A 125 -0.93 4.45 -5.24
N GLN A 126 -0.11 4.52 -4.20
CA GLN A 126 -0.47 4.10 -2.84
C GLN A 126 0.26 4.98 -1.82
N GLU A 127 -0.43 5.30 -0.73
CA GLU A 127 0.14 6.07 0.38
C GLU A 127 0.61 5.13 1.48
N PHE A 128 1.76 5.47 2.05
CA PHE A 128 2.34 4.82 3.22
C PHE A 128 2.54 5.84 4.32
N ARG A 129 2.04 5.52 5.52
CA ARG A 129 2.30 6.33 6.71
C ARG A 129 3.75 6.13 7.11
N VAL A 130 4.41 7.24 7.37
CA VAL A 130 5.81 7.28 7.78
C VAL A 130 5.97 8.28 8.90
N THR A 131 7.08 8.16 9.62
CA THR A 131 7.50 9.16 10.61
C THR A 131 8.27 10.29 9.93
N GLU A 132 8.42 11.43 10.61
CA GLU A 132 9.05 12.64 10.03
C GLU A 132 10.53 12.45 9.70
N ASP A 133 11.23 11.59 10.44
CA ASP A 133 12.61 11.18 10.19
C ASP A 133 12.77 10.31 8.93
N ALA A 134 11.71 9.65 8.48
CA ALA A 134 11.70 8.76 7.32
C ALA A 134 11.16 9.44 6.05
N LEU A 135 11.09 10.77 6.03
CA LEU A 135 10.62 11.53 4.88
C LEU A 135 11.65 11.53 3.74
N LEU A 136 11.16 11.40 2.52
CA LEU A 136 11.96 11.37 1.31
C LEU A 136 11.50 12.50 0.37
N PRO A 137 12.42 13.13 -0.37
CA PRO A 137 12.04 14.12 -1.36
C PRO A 137 11.24 13.49 -2.51
N VAL A 138 10.40 14.31 -3.13
CA VAL A 138 9.66 13.96 -4.35
C VAL A 138 10.66 13.59 -5.45
N GLY A 139 10.37 12.54 -6.22
CA GLY A 139 11.25 12.05 -7.28
C GLY A 139 12.28 10.99 -6.84
N THR A 140 12.41 10.72 -5.54
CA THR A 140 13.30 9.65 -5.05
C THR A 140 12.82 8.29 -5.54
N SER A 141 13.72 7.51 -6.15
CA SER A 141 13.44 6.14 -6.60
C SER A 141 13.63 5.13 -5.47
N LEU A 142 12.81 4.07 -5.45
CA LEU A 142 12.85 3.02 -4.44
C LEU A 142 13.12 1.66 -5.08
N ASN A 143 14.25 1.06 -4.72
CA ASN A 143 14.68 -0.26 -5.20
C ASN A 143 14.35 -1.37 -4.20
N VAL A 144 14.54 -2.62 -4.60
CA VAL A 144 14.29 -3.78 -3.71
C VAL A 144 15.23 -3.81 -2.50
N ARG A 145 16.44 -3.25 -2.63
CA ARG A 145 17.42 -3.10 -1.55
C ARG A 145 16.96 -2.23 -0.38
N HIS A 146 15.80 -1.59 -0.49
CA HIS A 146 15.08 -1.04 0.64
C HIS A 146 14.82 -2.07 1.75
N PHE A 147 14.76 -3.34 1.35
CA PHE A 147 14.61 -4.49 2.22
C PHE A 147 15.89 -5.32 2.26
N VAL A 148 16.13 -5.98 3.39
CA VAL A 148 17.27 -6.88 3.59
C VAL A 148 16.75 -8.33 3.63
N PRO A 149 17.44 -9.30 3.00
CA PRO A 149 17.05 -10.70 3.14
C PRO A 149 17.13 -11.15 4.61
N GLY A 150 16.23 -12.02 5.05
CA GLY A 150 16.14 -12.44 6.45
C GLY A 150 15.11 -11.64 7.28
N GLN A 151 14.70 -10.45 6.83
CA GLN A 151 13.70 -9.66 7.54
C GLN A 151 12.26 -10.17 7.32
N TYR A 152 11.35 -9.74 8.19
CA TYR A 152 9.90 -9.97 8.07
C TYR A 152 9.16 -8.75 7.52
N VAL A 153 8.20 -9.00 6.62
CA VAL A 153 7.38 -7.96 5.99
C VAL A 153 5.89 -8.27 6.05
N ASP A 154 5.08 -7.22 6.06
CA ASP A 154 3.62 -7.31 5.89
C ASP A 154 3.26 -7.03 4.43
N ILE A 155 2.55 -7.97 3.80
CA ILE A 155 2.16 -7.85 2.39
C ILE A 155 0.64 -7.71 2.29
N THR A 156 0.21 -6.57 1.76
CA THR A 156 -1.19 -6.23 1.55
C THR A 156 -1.53 -6.30 0.07
N GLY A 157 -2.66 -6.93 -0.25
CA GLY A 157 -3.11 -7.02 -1.64
C GLY A 157 -4.59 -7.29 -1.76
N ILE A 158 -5.11 -7.12 -2.98
CA ILE A 158 -6.49 -7.45 -3.30
C ILE A 158 -6.60 -8.94 -3.57
N THR A 159 -7.36 -9.64 -2.73
CA THR A 159 -7.60 -11.08 -2.86
C THR A 159 -8.30 -11.43 -4.17
N LYS A 160 -8.00 -12.62 -4.72
CA LYS A 160 -8.68 -13.14 -5.93
C LYS A 160 -10.20 -13.17 -5.72
N GLY A 161 -10.94 -12.54 -6.64
CA GLY A 161 -12.40 -12.58 -6.65
C GLY A 161 -12.90 -13.97 -6.99
N LYS A 162 -13.94 -14.43 -6.29
CA LYS A 162 -14.64 -15.69 -6.57
C LYS A 162 -16.10 -15.47 -6.98
N GLY A 163 -16.53 -14.22 -7.24
CA GLY A 163 -17.92 -13.91 -7.57
C GLY A 163 -18.88 -14.12 -6.40
N PHE A 164 -20.17 -14.34 -6.69
CA PHE A 164 -21.19 -14.69 -5.69
C PHE A 164 -20.99 -16.14 -5.24
N GLN A 165 -20.77 -16.36 -3.94
CA GLN A 165 -20.51 -17.68 -3.39
C GLN A 165 -21.55 -18.08 -2.34
N GLY A 166 -21.90 -19.35 -2.34
CA GLY A 166 -22.76 -19.97 -1.33
C GLY A 166 -22.11 -20.02 0.06
N VAL A 167 -22.91 -20.27 1.08
CA VAL A 167 -22.48 -20.25 2.49
C VAL A 167 -21.38 -21.27 2.81
N MET A 168 -21.43 -22.46 2.21
CA MET A 168 -20.43 -23.50 2.43
C MET A 168 -19.04 -23.05 2.00
N LYS A 169 -18.88 -22.47 0.80
CA LYS A 169 -17.57 -22.01 0.32
C LYS A 169 -17.12 -20.71 0.98
N LYS A 170 -18.06 -19.81 1.30
CA LYS A 170 -17.75 -18.48 1.85
C LYS A 170 -17.37 -18.51 3.32
N TYR A 171 -18.02 -19.37 4.12
CA TYR A 171 -17.82 -19.43 5.58
C TYR A 171 -17.48 -20.83 6.12
N GLY A 172 -17.39 -21.85 5.28
CA GLY A 172 -17.11 -23.22 5.74
C GLY A 172 -18.28 -23.87 6.48
N PHE A 173 -19.53 -23.49 6.17
CA PHE A 173 -20.70 -24.14 6.77
C PHE A 173 -20.83 -25.59 6.28
N HIS A 174 -21.26 -26.48 7.19
CA HIS A 174 -21.69 -27.82 6.84
C HIS A 174 -23.00 -27.76 6.01
N GLY A 175 -23.22 -28.77 5.17
CA GLY A 175 -24.46 -28.95 4.43
C GLY A 175 -25.45 -29.82 5.19
N GLY A 176 -26.67 -29.95 4.66
CA GLY A 176 -27.59 -31.00 5.10
C GLY A 176 -27.11 -32.39 4.65
N SER A 177 -27.72 -33.45 5.18
CA SER A 177 -27.40 -34.84 4.79
C SER A 177 -27.55 -35.04 3.28
N ALA A 178 -26.69 -35.85 2.67
CA ALA A 178 -26.83 -36.18 1.25
C ALA A 178 -27.95 -37.21 1.00
N SER A 179 -28.17 -38.13 1.96
CA SER A 179 -29.17 -39.20 1.93
C SER A 179 -30.22 -39.03 3.04
N HIS A 180 -31.05 -40.06 3.26
CA HIS A 180 -32.12 -40.12 4.27
C HIS A 180 -33.23 -39.07 4.07
N GLY A 181 -33.75 -38.96 2.85
CA GLY A 181 -34.95 -38.17 2.57
C GLY A 181 -34.75 -36.65 2.54
N ASN A 182 -33.50 -36.16 2.51
CA ASN A 182 -33.26 -34.72 2.40
C ASN A 182 -33.78 -34.16 1.07
N SER A 183 -34.73 -33.22 1.18
CA SER A 183 -35.39 -32.59 0.04
C SER A 183 -34.82 -31.20 -0.22
N LYS A 184 -33.90 -31.09 -1.21
CA LYS A 184 -33.31 -29.83 -1.72
C LYS A 184 -32.55 -28.98 -0.68
N ALA A 185 -32.25 -29.50 0.51
CA ALA A 185 -31.57 -28.77 1.58
C ALA A 185 -30.08 -29.17 1.76
N HIS A 186 -29.46 -29.80 0.77
CA HIS A 186 -28.05 -30.25 0.90
C HIS A 186 -27.05 -29.09 1.09
N ARG A 187 -27.33 -27.90 0.53
CA ARG A 187 -26.39 -26.76 0.52
C ARG A 187 -26.97 -25.46 1.07
N ILE A 188 -28.13 -25.53 1.73
CA ILE A 188 -28.79 -24.35 2.31
C ILE A 188 -28.06 -23.89 3.58
N MET A 189 -28.37 -22.67 4.02
CA MET A 189 -27.75 -22.08 5.21
C MET A 189 -28.34 -22.54 6.55
N GLY A 190 -29.47 -23.24 6.53
CA GLY A 190 -30.22 -23.58 7.73
C GLY A 190 -30.90 -22.37 8.38
N SER A 191 -31.19 -22.47 9.68
CA SER A 191 -31.88 -21.40 10.41
C SER A 191 -31.05 -20.10 10.45
N THR A 192 -31.72 -18.97 10.27
CA THR A 192 -31.09 -17.65 10.20
C THR A 192 -31.29 -16.83 11.49
N GLY A 193 -32.32 -17.14 12.29
CA GLY A 193 -32.70 -16.38 13.47
C GLY A 193 -33.45 -17.21 14.49
N ILE A 194 -33.86 -16.55 15.56
CA ILE A 194 -34.67 -17.09 16.66
C ILE A 194 -35.91 -16.22 16.85
N LEU A 195 -36.99 -16.79 17.38
CA LEU A 195 -38.30 -16.14 17.48
C LEU A 195 -38.27 -14.82 18.28
N GLY A 196 -37.69 -14.80 19.48
CA GLY A 196 -37.78 -13.65 20.40
C GLY A 196 -37.51 -12.26 19.79
N PRO A 197 -36.35 -12.01 19.16
CA PRO A 197 -36.03 -10.70 18.59
C PRO A 197 -36.69 -10.42 17.23
N CYS A 198 -37.43 -11.39 16.65
CA CYS A 198 -38.12 -11.30 15.35
C CYS A 198 -37.31 -10.67 14.19
N LYS A 199 -35.98 -10.73 14.26
CA LYS A 199 -35.09 -10.13 13.27
C LYS A 199 -33.81 -10.93 13.12
N VAL A 200 -33.18 -10.79 11.96
CA VAL A 200 -31.83 -11.30 11.74
C VAL A 200 -30.82 -10.30 12.30
N PHE A 201 -29.91 -10.75 13.16
CA PHE A 201 -28.85 -9.91 13.70
C PHE A 201 -27.92 -9.40 12.59
N LYS A 202 -27.47 -8.14 12.72
CA LYS A 202 -26.47 -7.55 11.83
C LYS A 202 -25.19 -8.38 11.89
N GLY A 203 -24.54 -8.58 10.74
CA GLY A 203 -23.33 -9.41 10.63
C GLY A 203 -23.59 -10.91 10.53
N ARG A 204 -24.85 -11.37 10.46
CA ARG A 204 -25.18 -12.78 10.19
C ARG A 204 -24.51 -13.24 8.89
N LYS A 205 -23.86 -14.40 8.95
CA LYS A 205 -23.16 -15.02 7.83
C LYS A 205 -24.15 -15.49 6.75
N MET A 206 -24.17 -14.80 5.60
CA MET A 206 -25.04 -15.07 4.45
C MET A 206 -24.25 -15.20 3.13
N PRO A 207 -24.79 -15.93 2.11
CA PRO A 207 -24.13 -16.06 0.81
C PRO A 207 -23.91 -14.69 0.18
N GLY A 208 -22.93 -14.58 -0.72
CA GLY A 208 -22.64 -13.30 -1.37
C GLY A 208 -21.27 -13.23 -2.00
N ARG A 209 -20.88 -12.04 -2.44
CA ARG A 209 -19.56 -11.80 -3.06
C ARG A 209 -18.42 -12.24 -2.14
N MET A 210 -17.54 -13.09 -2.66
CA MET A 210 -16.32 -13.57 -1.98
C MET A 210 -15.08 -13.14 -2.75
N GLY A 211 -14.03 -12.73 -2.01
CA GLY A 211 -12.80 -12.20 -2.60
C GLY A 211 -12.94 -10.76 -3.09
N GLY A 212 -11.92 -10.25 -3.78
CA GLY A 212 -11.87 -8.84 -4.21
C GLY A 212 -11.77 -7.85 -3.05
N LYS A 213 -11.40 -8.34 -1.86
CA LYS A 213 -11.20 -7.53 -0.66
C LYS A 213 -9.70 -7.37 -0.40
N GLN A 214 -9.31 -6.23 0.13
CA GLN A 214 -7.95 -5.99 0.62
C GLN A 214 -7.70 -6.85 1.86
N ARG A 215 -6.59 -7.60 1.84
CA ARG A 215 -6.13 -8.40 2.97
C ARG A 215 -4.62 -8.27 3.08
N THR A 216 -4.14 -8.39 4.31
CA THR A 216 -2.72 -8.35 4.66
C THR A 216 -2.33 -9.71 5.20
N VAL A 217 -1.28 -10.29 4.62
CA VAL A 217 -0.55 -11.43 5.22
C VAL A 217 0.60 -10.81 6.00
N LYS A 218 0.69 -11.14 7.29
CA LYS A 218 1.66 -10.57 8.21
C LYS A 218 2.86 -11.48 8.36
N ASN A 219 3.98 -10.92 8.82
CA ASN A 219 5.21 -11.64 9.17
C ASN A 219 5.66 -12.60 8.06
N VAL A 220 5.75 -12.09 6.84
CA VAL A 220 6.21 -12.88 5.70
C VAL A 220 7.71 -12.72 5.56
N TRP A 221 8.44 -13.82 5.56
CA TRP A 221 9.89 -13.82 5.56
C TRP A 221 10.48 -13.61 4.15
N ILE A 222 11.48 -12.73 4.03
CA ILE A 222 12.20 -12.50 2.77
C ILE A 222 13.35 -13.49 2.66
N TYR A 223 13.33 -14.30 1.60
CA TYR A 223 14.32 -15.35 1.36
C TYR A 223 15.51 -14.87 0.52
N LYS A 224 15.23 -14.12 -0.55
CA LYS A 224 16.24 -13.68 -1.51
C LYS A 224 15.83 -12.35 -2.12
N ILE A 225 16.81 -11.53 -2.49
CA ILE A 225 16.65 -10.28 -3.22
C ILE A 225 17.62 -10.28 -4.41
N ASP A 226 17.13 -9.81 -5.57
CA ASP A 226 17.93 -9.63 -6.78
C ASP A 226 17.79 -8.16 -7.22
N PRO A 227 18.80 -7.33 -6.93
CA PRO A 227 18.79 -5.91 -7.26
C PRO A 227 18.87 -5.65 -8.77
N ALA A 228 19.58 -6.48 -9.54
CA ALA A 228 19.72 -6.29 -10.99
C ALA A 228 18.36 -6.35 -11.72
N ARG A 229 17.46 -7.21 -11.24
CA ARG A 229 16.10 -7.37 -11.82
C ARG A 229 15.00 -6.71 -11.01
N ASN A 230 15.34 -6.09 -9.89
CA ASN A 230 14.39 -5.60 -8.89
C ASN A 230 13.34 -6.67 -8.50
N LEU A 231 13.80 -7.90 -8.23
CA LEU A 231 12.95 -9.00 -7.76
C LEU A 231 13.22 -9.32 -6.28
N MET A 232 12.17 -9.69 -5.56
CA MET A 232 12.27 -10.28 -4.23
C MET A 232 11.49 -11.59 -4.16
N TRP A 233 12.03 -12.52 -3.40
CA TRP A 233 11.48 -13.83 -3.12
C TRP A 233 11.04 -13.88 -1.67
N VAL A 234 9.76 -14.17 -1.48
CA VAL A 234 9.12 -14.19 -0.17
C VAL A 234 8.61 -15.60 0.12
N LYS A 235 8.86 -16.11 1.33
CA LYS A 235 8.40 -17.44 1.75
C LYS A 235 6.87 -17.46 1.88
N GLY A 236 6.23 -18.40 1.20
CA GLY A 236 4.81 -18.67 1.33
C GLY A 236 3.91 -17.91 0.35
N GLN A 237 2.71 -17.58 0.80
CA GLN A 237 1.61 -17.11 -0.04
C GLN A 237 1.40 -15.60 0.03
N VAL A 238 1.18 -15.00 -1.14
CA VAL A 238 0.85 -13.57 -1.29
C VAL A 238 -0.58 -13.40 -1.79
N PRO A 239 -1.39 -12.47 -1.24
CA PRO A 239 -2.76 -12.25 -1.69
C PRO A 239 -2.80 -11.71 -3.13
N GLY A 240 -3.75 -12.22 -3.91
CA GLY A 240 -4.02 -11.73 -5.27
C GLY A 240 -3.58 -12.66 -6.39
N ALA A 241 -3.98 -12.30 -7.61
CA ALA A 241 -3.58 -12.99 -8.83
C ALA A 241 -2.19 -12.56 -9.29
N THR A 242 -1.58 -13.39 -10.13
CA THR A 242 -0.37 -13.01 -10.86
C THR A 242 -0.65 -11.77 -11.71
N GLY A 243 0.27 -10.80 -11.71
CA GLY A 243 0.14 -9.50 -12.35
C GLY A 243 -0.55 -8.42 -11.49
N ASN A 244 -1.15 -8.79 -10.36
CA ASN A 244 -1.75 -7.80 -9.46
C ASN A 244 -0.67 -7.09 -8.64
N PHE A 245 -0.97 -5.83 -8.32
CA PHE A 245 -0.20 -5.05 -7.37
C PHE A 245 -0.40 -5.55 -5.94
N VAL A 246 0.69 -5.53 -5.20
CA VAL A 246 0.77 -5.76 -3.77
C VAL A 246 1.57 -4.63 -3.13
N PHE A 247 1.27 -4.36 -1.88
CA PHE A 247 1.88 -3.30 -1.09
C PHE A 247 2.65 -3.97 0.04
N ILE A 248 3.93 -3.68 0.11
CA ILE A 248 4.86 -4.28 1.06
C ILE A 248 5.27 -3.19 2.02
N LYS A 249 5.28 -3.51 3.31
CA LYS A 249 5.79 -2.66 4.37
C LYS A 249 6.50 -3.53 5.39
N ASP A 250 7.26 -2.92 6.27
CA ASP A 250 7.86 -3.64 7.40
C ASP A 250 6.79 -4.30 8.27
N ALA A 251 7.14 -5.45 8.85
CA ALA A 251 6.26 -6.17 9.74
C ALA A 251 6.00 -5.37 11.02
N VAL A 252 4.74 -5.37 11.45
CA VAL A 252 4.32 -4.63 12.66
C VAL A 252 4.62 -5.42 13.94
N PHE A 253 4.59 -6.76 13.87
CA PHE A 253 4.74 -7.63 15.05
C PHE A 253 6.20 -8.04 15.23
N GLU A 254 6.77 -8.70 14.22
CA GLU A 254 8.19 -9.03 14.19
C GLU A 254 8.95 -7.83 13.61
N LYS A 255 9.28 -6.88 14.48
CA LYS A 255 10.03 -5.68 14.08
C LYS A 255 11.37 -6.11 13.49
N PRO A 256 11.79 -5.49 12.38
CA PRO A 256 13.06 -5.83 11.76
C PRO A 256 14.22 -5.26 12.60
N ASP A 257 15.37 -5.94 12.57
CA ASP A 257 16.55 -5.52 13.33
C ASP A 257 17.07 -4.17 12.84
N THR A 258 17.06 -3.17 13.72
CA THR A 258 17.28 -1.76 13.34
C THR A 258 18.70 -1.48 12.87
N SER A 259 19.68 -2.31 13.25
CA SER A 259 21.09 -2.14 12.91
C SER A 259 21.44 -2.51 11.46
N ILE A 260 20.71 -3.47 10.88
CA ILE A 260 21.03 -4.04 9.57
C ILE A 260 20.34 -3.27 8.45
N LEU A 261 19.22 -2.61 8.76
CA LEU A 261 18.36 -2.04 7.72
C LEU A 261 18.87 -0.69 7.22
N PRO A 262 18.79 -0.43 5.91
CA PRO A 262 19.03 0.91 5.37
C PRO A 262 17.87 1.83 5.78
N PHE A 263 18.21 3.04 6.23
CA PHE A 263 17.24 4.07 6.63
C PHE A 263 17.69 5.45 6.14
N PRO A 264 16.79 6.30 5.62
CA PRO A 264 15.34 6.09 5.40
C PRO A 264 15.04 5.07 4.29
N THR A 265 15.95 4.94 3.32
CA THR A 265 15.93 3.96 2.22
C THR A 265 17.37 3.62 1.81
N TYR A 266 17.54 2.59 0.99
CA TYR A 266 18.84 2.31 0.36
C TYR A 266 19.10 3.28 -0.80
N PHE A 267 20.20 4.02 -0.72
CA PHE A 267 20.68 4.87 -1.81
C PHE A 267 21.69 4.09 -2.65
N VAL A 268 21.51 4.09 -3.97
CA VAL A 268 22.48 3.50 -4.88
C VAL A 268 23.64 4.49 -5.02
N PRO A 269 24.88 4.12 -4.65
CA PRO A 269 26.05 4.97 -4.89
C PRO A 269 26.25 5.19 -6.40
N GLU A 270 26.77 6.36 -6.78
CA GLU A 270 27.00 6.71 -8.20
C GLU A 270 28.07 5.80 -8.85
N ASP A 271 29.05 5.37 -8.05
CA ASP A 271 30.03 4.35 -8.40
C ASP A 271 29.40 2.96 -8.21
N GLY A 272 28.52 2.57 -9.13
CA GLY A 272 27.79 1.30 -9.05
C GLY A 272 28.71 0.09 -9.24
N ASP A 273 29.22 -0.46 -8.15
CA ASP A 273 30.01 -1.70 -8.18
C ASP A 273 29.16 -2.88 -8.68
N GLU A 274 29.73 -3.76 -9.50
CA GLU A 274 29.04 -4.97 -9.99
C GLU A 274 28.60 -5.90 -8.84
N ASP A 275 29.29 -5.82 -7.70
CA ASP A 275 28.97 -6.55 -6.47
C ASP A 275 27.61 -6.13 -5.89
N ASP A 276 27.22 -4.88 -6.07
CA ASP A 276 25.92 -4.39 -5.63
C ASP A 276 24.75 -4.94 -6.44
N MET A 277 25.04 -5.49 -7.61
CA MET A 277 24.02 -6.09 -8.47
C MET A 277 23.85 -7.59 -8.24
N LYS A 278 24.68 -8.19 -7.37
CA LYS A 278 24.60 -9.62 -7.06
C LYS A 278 23.36 -9.95 -6.22
N PRO A 279 22.76 -11.15 -6.43
CA PRO A 279 21.62 -11.59 -5.64
C PRO A 279 22.05 -11.90 -4.20
N LEU A 280 21.30 -11.36 -3.24
CA LEU A 280 21.51 -11.57 -1.81
C LEU A 280 20.54 -12.65 -1.31
N LEU A 281 21.05 -13.63 -0.58
CA LEU A 281 20.26 -14.66 0.08
C LEU A 281 20.19 -14.39 1.59
N ALA A 282 19.12 -14.86 2.23
CA ALA A 282 18.98 -14.81 3.67
C ALA A 282 19.86 -15.88 4.32
N ASP A 283 20.51 -15.52 5.43
CA ASP A 283 21.22 -16.48 6.25
C ASP A 283 20.21 -17.38 6.98
N LEU A 284 20.33 -18.69 6.76
CA LEU A 284 19.45 -19.71 7.33
C LEU A 284 19.97 -20.29 8.65
N GLY A 285 21.11 -19.78 9.13
CA GLY A 285 21.85 -20.31 10.26
C GLY A 285 22.68 -21.55 9.92
N ASP A 286 23.49 -21.98 10.90
CA ASP A 286 24.41 -23.12 10.78
C ASP A 286 23.83 -24.43 11.30
N VAL A 287 22.68 -24.39 11.95
CA VAL A 287 22.03 -25.56 12.55
C VAL A 287 21.01 -26.14 11.57
N ASP A 288 21.17 -27.41 11.23
CA ASP A 288 20.22 -28.14 10.39
C ASP A 288 18.92 -28.42 11.17
N PRO A 289 17.77 -27.88 10.74
CA PRO A 289 16.49 -28.15 11.39
C PRO A 289 16.07 -29.63 11.37
N PHE A 290 16.65 -30.46 10.49
CA PHE A 290 16.41 -31.90 10.48
C PHE A 290 17.29 -32.69 11.47
N MET A 291 18.39 -32.10 11.92
CA MET A 291 19.29 -32.70 12.92
C MET A 291 18.98 -32.26 14.35
N VAL A 292 18.16 -31.22 14.52
CA VAL A 292 17.57 -30.87 15.82
C VAL A 292 16.50 -31.91 16.14
N THR A 293 16.92 -33.06 16.63
CA THR A 293 16.02 -33.98 17.36
C THR A 293 15.58 -33.29 18.65
N ASP A 294 14.28 -33.36 18.96
CA ASP A 294 13.65 -32.86 20.19
C ASP A 294 14.41 -33.26 21.48
#